data_AF-A0AAV9SP52-F1
#
_entry.id   AF-A0AAV9SP52-F1
#
_cell.length_a   1.000
_cell.length_b   1.000
_cell.length_c   1.000
_cell.angle_alpha   90.00
_cell.angle_beta   90.00
_cell.angle_gamma   90.00
#
_symmetry.space_group_name_H-M   'P 1'
#
loop_
_entity.id
_entity.type
_entity.pdbx_description
1 polymer ?
#
loop_
_entity_poly.entity_id
_entity_poly.type
_entity_poly.pdbx_seq_one_letter_code
_entity_poly.pdbx_strand_id
1 'polypeptide(L)' 'MEHPTAGHIAVPGPAVRFGSFCLSGPTPPPLIGQHTVQVLRDTLSYSDDVIKELLESRTVAQNEVC' A
#
# COMPACT_ATOMS: atom_id res chain seq x y z
N MET A 1 9.77 -4.61 12.14
CA MET A 1 8.97 -4.58 10.90
C MET A 1 9.93 -4.31 9.76
N GLU A 2 9.87 -5.07 8.67
CA GLU A 2 10.70 -4.80 7.49
C GLU A 2 10.06 -3.70 6.65
N HIS A 3 10.54 -2.47 6.76
CA HIS A 3 10.08 -1.35 5.93
C HIS A 3 10.66 -1.48 4.50
N PRO A 4 9.88 -1.27 3.43
CA PRO A 4 10.32 -1.57 2.07
C PRO A 4 11.58 -0.79 1.64
N THR A 5 11.78 0.41 2.17
CA THR A 5 12.94 1.27 1.84
C THR A 5 13.89 1.56 3.01
N ALA A 6 13.50 1.22 4.24
CA ALA A 6 14.28 1.56 5.44
C ALA A 6 14.81 0.31 6.16
N GLY A 7 14.53 -0.89 5.62
CA GLY A 7 14.91 -2.15 6.24
C GLY A 7 14.21 -2.36 7.59
N HIS A 8 14.91 -3.04 8.50
CA HIS A 8 14.34 -3.37 9.80
C HIS A 8 14.15 -2.14 10.69
N ILE A 9 12.91 -1.90 11.14
CA ILE A 9 12.58 -0.85 12.12
C ILE A 9 11.73 -1.38 13.29
N ALA A 10 11.90 -0.77 14.46
CA ALA A 10 11.05 -1.02 15.63
C ALA A 10 9.77 -0.18 15.54
N VAL A 11 8.62 -0.82 15.79
CA VAL A 11 7.29 -0.18 15.75
C VAL A 11 6.57 -0.51 17.06
N PRO A 12 5.99 0.48 17.77
CA PRO A 12 5.21 0.20 18.96
C PRO A 12 4.01 -0.68 18.63
N GLY A 13 3.76 -1.68 19.47
CA GLY A 13 2.55 -2.48 19.39
C GLY A 13 1.31 -1.70 19.86
N PRO A 14 0.10 -2.27 19.70
CA PRO A 14 -1.11 -1.66 20.20
C PRO A 14 -1.06 -1.40 21.72
N ALA A 15 -1.65 -0.28 22.15
CA ALA A 15 -1.59 0.18 23.54
C ALA A 15 -2.35 -0.71 24.54
N VAL A 16 -3.19 -1.63 24.05
CA VAL A 16 -4.01 -2.53 24.86
C VAL A 16 -3.93 -3.95 24.31
N ARG A 17 -4.18 -4.92 25.19
CA ARG A 17 -4.26 -6.34 24.83
C ARG A 17 -5.72 -6.77 24.82
N PHE A 18 -6.12 -7.49 23.78
CA PHE A 18 -7.44 -8.11 23.68
C PHE A 18 -7.32 -9.59 24.03
N GLY A 19 -8.15 -10.08 24.95
CA GLY A 19 -8.04 -11.46 25.46
C GLY A 19 -8.40 -12.55 24.45
N SER A 20 -9.23 -12.23 23.45
CA SER A 20 -9.74 -13.16 22.44
C SER A 20 -9.17 -12.95 21.04
N PHE A 21 -8.25 -11.99 20.86
CA PHE A 21 -7.71 -11.64 19.55
C PHE A 21 -6.18 -11.67 19.57
N CYS A 22 -5.60 -12.44 18.66
CA CYS A 22 -4.16 -12.42 18.41
C CYS A 22 -3.89 -11.36 17.34
N LEU A 23 -3.10 -10.35 17.71
CA LEU A 23 -2.62 -9.35 16.76
C LEU A 23 -1.58 -10.01 15.86
N SER A 24 -1.84 -10.02 14.55
CA SER A 24 -0.76 -10.20 13.58
C SER A 24 0.28 -9.10 13.76
N GLY A 25 1.55 -9.43 13.53
CA GLY A 25 2.62 -8.44 13.57
C GLY A 25 2.35 -7.29 12.59
N PRO A 26 2.95 -6.11 12.81
CA PRO A 26 2.75 -4.96 11.92
C PRO A 26 3.20 -5.30 10.51
N THR A 27 2.34 -5.01 9.53
CA THR A 27 2.68 -5.06 8.12
C THR A 27 3.39 -3.77 7.69
N PRO A 28 4.27 -3.82 6.68
CA PRO A 28 4.94 -2.63 6.19
C PRO A 28 3.94 -1.58 5.67
N PRO A 29 4.19 -0.28 5.87
CA PRO A 29 3.36 0.77 5.29
C PRO A 29 3.49 0.74 3.75
N PRO A 30 2.43 1.10 3.01
CA PRO A 30 2.51 1.21 1.57
C PRO A 30 3.37 2.41 1.16
N LEU A 31 4.07 2.27 0.03
CA LEU A 31 4.75 3.38 -0.62
C LEU A 31 3.74 4.33 -1.28
N ILE A 32 4.17 5.56 -1.54
CA ILE A 32 3.38 6.50 -2.34
C ILE A 32 3.09 5.87 -3.71
N GLY A 33 1.82 5.77 -4.08
CA GLY A 33 1.37 5.18 -5.34
C GLY A 33 1.48 3.66 -5.45
N GLN A 34 1.77 2.92 -4.38
CA GLN A 34 1.95 1.45 -4.44
C GLN A 34 0.72 0.69 -4.94
N HIS A 35 -0.48 1.19 -4.68
CA HIS A 35 -1.74 0.53 -5.02
C HIS A 35 -2.61 1.34 -5.97
N THR A 36 -2.06 2.35 -6.66
CA THR A 36 -2.83 3.26 -7.53
C THR A 36 -3.59 2.48 -8.60
N VAL A 37 -2.89 1.66 -9.39
CA VAL A 37 -3.50 0.88 -10.48
C VAL A 37 -4.49 -0.14 -9.94
N GLN A 38 -4.17 -0.81 -8.83
CA GLN A 38 -5.05 -1.78 -8.20
C GLN A 38 -6.37 -1.14 -7.75
N VAL A 39 -6.33 0.03 -7.10
CA VAL A 39 -7.55 0.72 -6.67
C VAL A 39 -8.37 1.22 -7.87
N LEU A 40 -7.71 1.82 -8.86
CA LEU A 40 -8.40 2.31 -10.07
C LEU A 40 -9.09 1.17 -10.83
N ARG A 41 -8.41 0.02 -10.98
CA ARG A 41 -8.95 -1.15 -11.69
C ARG A 41 -9.97 -1.92 -10.88
N ASP A 42 -9.60 -2.35 -9.67
CA ASP A 42 -10.37 -3.37 -8.94
C ASP A 42 -11.47 -2.77 -8.06
N THR A 43 -11.27 -1.53 -7.58
CA THR A 43 -12.25 -0.84 -6.72
C THR A 43 -13.14 0.11 -7.50
N LEU A 44 -12.56 0.83 -8.46
CA LEU A 44 -13.29 1.85 -9.24
C LEU A 44 -13.67 1.36 -10.65
N SER A 45 -13.24 0.17 -11.07
CA SER A 45 -13.59 -0.45 -12.35
C SER A 45 -13.19 0.37 -13.58
N TYR A 46 -12.08 1.13 -13.50
CA TYR A 46 -11.55 1.85 -14.65
C TYR A 46 -10.94 0.85 -15.64
N SER A 47 -11.11 1.11 -16.94
CA SER A 47 -10.44 0.31 -17.97
C SER A 47 -8.94 0.56 -17.98
N ASP A 48 -8.17 -0.42 -18.47
CA ASP A 48 -6.71 -0.28 -18.58
C ASP A 48 -6.31 0.89 -19.50
N ASP A 49 -7.12 1.20 -20.51
CA ASP A 49 -6.87 2.35 -21.40
C ASP A 49 -6.94 3.69 -20.66
N VAL A 50 -7.95 3.88 -19.80
CA VAL A 50 -8.10 5.11 -19.00
C VAL A 50 -6.99 5.20 -17.96
N ILE A 51 -6.66 4.08 -17.30
CA ILE A 51 -5.58 4.04 -16.32
C ILE A 51 -4.25 4.42 -16.99
N LYS A 52 -3.99 3.92 -18.19
CA LYS A 52 -2.81 4.25 -18.99
C LYS A 52 -2.74 5.75 -19.29
N GLU A 53 -3.83 6.36 -19.73
CA GLU A 53 -3.89 7.81 -19.99
C GLU A 53 -3.58 8.64 -18.72
N LEU A 54 -4.11 8.24 -17.56
CA LEU A 54 -3.86 8.92 -16.29
C LEU A 54 -2.39 8.84 -15.86
N LEU A 55 -1.73 7.70 -16.13
CA LEU A 55 -0.30 7.51 -15.87
C LEU A 55 0.56 8.31 -16.86
N GLU A 56 0.25 8.27 -18.15
CA GLU A 56 0.98 9.00 -19.19
C GLU A 56 0.87 10.51 -19.02
N SER A 57 -0.31 11.00 -18.62
CA SER A 57 -0.54 12.41 -18.27
C SER A 57 0.08 12.83 -16.94
N ARG A 58 0.65 11.89 -16.17
CA ARG A 58 1.19 12.09 -14.81
C ARG A 58 0.18 12.64 -13.80
N THR A 59 -1.10 12.46 -14.05
CA THR A 59 -2.18 12.79 -13.09
C THR A 59 -2.12 11.86 -11.89
N VAL A 60 -1.72 10.61 -12.11
CA VAL A 60 -1.48 9.61 -11.08
C VAL A 60 -0.12 8.95 -11.29
N ALA A 61 0.39 8.28 -10.25
CA ALA A 61 1.63 7.52 -10.32
C ALA A 61 1.44 6.12 -9.71
N GLN A 62 2.03 5.12 -10.35
CA GLN A 62 2.18 3.77 -9.81
C GLN A 62 3.62 3.59 -9.36
N ASN A 63 3.80 3.07 -8.15
CA ASN A 63 5.11 2.68 -7.64
C ASN A 63 5.16 1.16 -7.54
N GLU A 64 6.10 0.54 -8.24
CA GLU A 64 6.38 -0.88 -8.08
C GLU A 64 7.51 -1.03 -7.06
N VAL A 65 7.30 -1.89 -6.07
CA VAL A 65 8.24 -2.12 -4.97
C VAL A 65 9.60 -2.49 -5.57
N CYS A 66 10.65 -1.75 -5.20
CA CYS A 66 12.04 -2.05 -5.57
C CYS A 66 12.55 -3.29 -4.81
#